data_AF-A0AAW0X932-F1
#
_entry.id   AF-A0AAW0X932-F1
#
_cell.length_a   1.000
_cell.length_b   1.000
_cell.length_c   1.000
_cell.angle_alpha   90.00
_cell.angle_beta   90.00
_cell.angle_gamma   90.00
#
_symmetry.space_group_name_H-M   'P 1'
#
loop_
_entity.id
_entity.type
_entity.pdbx_description
1 polymer ?
#
loop_
_entity_poly.entity_id
_entity_poly.type
_entity_poly.pdbx_seq_one_letter_code
_entity_poly.pdbx_strand_id
1 'polypeptide(L)'
;YVQGMNEIIGPIYFTFASDSNVSHRENAEADCFWCFISLMGEIRDFFIRTLDESESGIGAMMERLMSNLKQHDYQLWNRLRVQELRPQFFSFRWLTLLLSQEFDLPDVIRVWDSLFADANRFTYLIQVCTAMMV
;
A
#
# COMPACT_ATOMS: atom_id res chain seq x y z
N TYR A 1 11.46 -13.51 -4.18
CA TYR A 1 11.10 -13.01 -2.84
C TYR A 1 11.87 -11.72 -2.59
N VAL A 2 11.17 -10.66 -2.23
CA VAL A 2 11.74 -9.36 -1.81
C VAL A 2 11.21 -9.08 -0.41
N GLN A 3 12.06 -8.54 0.46
CA GLN A 3 11.65 -8.17 1.83
C GLN A 3 10.43 -7.25 1.78
N GLY A 4 9.41 -7.52 2.61
CA GLY A 4 8.13 -6.82 2.60
C GLY A 4 6.99 -7.61 1.95
N MET A 5 7.28 -8.54 1.03
CA MET A 5 6.26 -9.42 0.43
C MET A 5 5.50 -10.25 1.48
N ASN A 6 6.18 -10.63 2.56
CA ASN A 6 5.59 -11.37 3.68
C ASN A 6 4.52 -10.55 4.44
N GLU A 7 4.66 -9.22 4.47
CA GLU A 7 3.71 -8.30 5.11
C GLU A 7 2.44 -8.13 4.28
N ILE A 8 2.50 -8.46 2.99
CA ILE A 8 1.35 -8.40 2.08
C ILE A 8 0.61 -9.74 2.07
N ILE A 9 1.33 -10.86 2.04
CA ILE A 9 0.69 -12.18 1.99
C ILE A 9 -0.03 -12.52 3.32
N GLY A 10 0.45 -12.02 4.46
CA GLY A 10 -0.11 -12.29 5.78
C GLY A 10 -1.60 -11.95 5.88
N PRO A 11 -2.01 -10.69 5.61
CA PRO A 11 -3.43 -10.32 5.62
C PRO A 11 -4.30 -11.10 4.64
N ILE A 12 -3.78 -11.41 3.44
CA ILE A 12 -4.51 -12.20 2.43
C ILE A 12 -4.78 -13.61 2.97
N TYR A 13 -3.73 -14.28 3.44
CA TYR A 13 -3.85 -15.63 3.96
C TYR A 13 -4.77 -15.69 5.17
N PHE A 14 -4.62 -14.76 6.10
CA PHE A 14 -5.49 -14.67 7.27
C PHE A 14 -6.97 -14.55 6.88
N THR A 15 -7.27 -13.75 5.85
CA THR A 15 -8.64 -13.53 5.37
C THR A 15 -9.25 -14.84 4.87
N PHE A 16 -8.54 -15.60 4.03
CA PHE A 16 -9.04 -16.87 3.52
C PHE A 16 -9.06 -17.97 4.59
N ALA A 17 -8.03 -18.05 5.45
CA ALA A 17 -7.94 -19.06 6.50
C ALA A 17 -8.95 -18.85 7.64
N SER A 18 -9.50 -17.64 7.78
CA SER A 18 -10.50 -17.28 8.79
C SER A 18 -11.93 -17.29 8.24
N ASP A 19 -12.16 -17.77 7.02
CA ASP A 19 -13.50 -17.84 6.43
C ASP A 19 -14.46 -18.68 7.30
N SER A 20 -15.67 -18.17 7.50
CA SER A 20 -16.75 -18.86 8.20
C SER A 20 -17.11 -20.21 7.56
N ASN A 21 -16.91 -20.37 6.26
CA ASN A 21 -17.14 -21.58 5.51
C ASN A 21 -15.90 -22.48 5.55
N VAL A 22 -16.05 -23.66 6.15
CA VAL A 22 -14.98 -24.66 6.27
C VAL A 22 -14.43 -25.09 4.92
N SER A 23 -15.29 -25.27 3.91
CA SER A 23 -14.86 -25.69 2.56
C SER A 23 -14.03 -24.62 1.84
N HIS A 24 -14.22 -23.34 2.15
CA HIS A 24 -13.35 -22.28 1.63
C HIS A 24 -11.98 -22.33 2.33
N ARG A 25 -11.94 -22.54 3.64
CA ARG A 25 -10.68 -22.63 4.40
C ARG A 25 -9.77 -23.76 3.93
N GLU A 26 -10.33 -24.88 3.46
CA GLU A 26 -9.56 -25.99 2.89
C GLU A 26 -8.75 -25.57 1.66
N ASN A 27 -9.20 -24.54 0.92
CA ASN A 27 -8.54 -24.02 -0.26
C ASN A 27 -7.77 -22.72 0.00
N ALA A 28 -7.69 -22.26 1.26
CA ALA A 28 -7.16 -20.95 1.62
C ALA A 28 -5.73 -20.70 1.11
N GLU A 29 -4.87 -21.72 1.09
CA GLU A 29 -3.51 -21.59 0.55
C GLU A 29 -3.53 -21.31 -0.96
N ALA A 30 -4.33 -22.06 -1.72
CA ALA A 30 -4.42 -21.92 -3.17
C ALA A 30 -5.04 -20.57 -3.56
N ASP A 31 -6.12 -20.17 -2.89
CA ASP A 31 -6.78 -18.88 -3.13
C ASP A 31 -5.84 -17.71 -2.76
N CYS A 32 -5.16 -17.81 -1.60
CA CYS A 32 -4.16 -16.84 -1.20
C CYS A 32 -3.03 -16.72 -2.23
N PHE A 33 -2.53 -17.85 -2.76
CA PHE A 33 -1.47 -17.83 -3.76
C PHE A 33 -1.88 -17.04 -5.00
N TRP A 34 -3.07 -17.31 -5.56
CA TRP A 34 -3.52 -16.63 -6.76
C TRP A 34 -3.82 -15.15 -6.53
N CYS A 35 -4.48 -14.80 -5.43
CA CYS A 35 -4.71 -13.39 -5.06
C CYS A 35 -3.39 -12.65 -4.83
N PHE A 36 -2.43 -13.27 -4.15
CA PHE A 36 -1.12 -12.69 -3.91
C PHE A 36 -0.36 -12.47 -5.22
N ILE A 37 -0.33 -13.45 -6.14
CA ILE A 37 0.32 -13.31 -7.45
C ILE A 37 -0.33 -12.18 -8.27
N SER A 38 -1.66 -12.11 -8.27
CA SER A 38 -2.39 -11.04 -8.96
C SER A 38 -1.98 -9.68 -8.42
N LEU A 39 -2.06 -9.48 -7.10
CA LEU A 39 -1.69 -8.22 -6.47
C LEU A 39 -0.22 -7.86 -6.72
N MET A 40 0.70 -8.82 -6.54
CA MET A 40 2.13 -8.61 -6.78
C MET A 40 2.44 -8.26 -8.23
N GLY A 41 1.65 -8.74 -9.20
CA GLY A 41 1.77 -8.35 -10.60
C GLY A 41 1.51 -6.86 -10.81
N GLU A 42 0.61 -6.27 -10.02
CA GLU A 42 0.19 -4.87 -10.12
C GLU A 42 1.12 -3.91 -9.37
N ILE A 43 1.64 -4.33 -8.22
CA ILE A 43 2.55 -3.51 -7.39
C ILE A 43 4.04 -3.83 -7.62
N ARG A 44 4.35 -4.68 -8.61
CA ARG A 44 5.72 -5.14 -8.89
C ARG A 44 6.70 -3.98 -9.04
N ASP A 45 6.27 -2.92 -9.71
CA ASP A 45 7.11 -1.78 -10.05
C ASP A 45 7.56 -1.01 -8.81
N PHE A 46 6.87 -1.15 -7.66
CA PHE A 46 7.28 -0.57 -6.38
C PHE A 46 8.51 -1.25 -5.76
N PHE A 47 8.81 -2.49 -6.18
CA PHE A 47 9.91 -3.30 -5.64
C PHE A 47 11.14 -3.34 -6.55
N ILE A 48 11.03 -2.85 -7.78
CA ILE A 48 12.10 -2.89 -8.77
C ILE A 48 12.80 -1.53 -8.80
N ARG A 49 14.01 -1.46 -8.22
CA ARG A 49 14.81 -0.23 -8.15
C ARG A 49 15.02 0.47 -9.50
N THR A 50 15.11 -0.28 -10.59
CA THR A 50 15.26 0.31 -11.94
C THR A 50 13.99 0.96 -12.48
N LEU A 51 12.86 0.79 -11.79
CA LEU A 51 11.56 1.37 -12.12
C LEU A 51 11.16 2.48 -11.13
N ASP A 52 12.01 2.84 -10.17
CA ASP A 52 11.66 3.88 -9.19
C ASP A 52 11.27 5.22 -9.85
N GLU A 53 11.89 5.54 -10.98
CA GLU A 53 11.64 6.75 -11.79
C GLU A 53 10.56 6.56 -12.87
N SER A 54 9.95 5.37 -13.00
CA SER A 54 8.84 5.17 -13.93
C SER A 54 7.55 5.82 -13.42
N GLU A 55 6.59 6.09 -14.31
CA GLU A 55 5.28 6.63 -13.93
C GLU A 55 4.50 5.72 -12.98
N SER A 56 4.76 4.40 -13.05
CA SER A 56 4.20 3.37 -12.16
C SER A 56 5.08 3.08 -10.94
N GLY A 57 6.25 3.70 -10.84
CA GLY A 57 7.26 3.44 -9.83
C GLY A 57 6.91 4.05 -8.47
N ILE A 58 7.65 3.61 -7.46
CA ILE A 58 7.49 4.13 -6.10
C ILE A 58 7.84 5.62 -6.01
N GLY A 59 8.78 6.12 -6.81
CA GLY A 59 9.15 7.53 -6.87
C GLY A 59 7.98 8.40 -7.32
N ALA A 60 7.34 8.04 -8.44
CA ALA A 60 6.15 8.73 -8.94
C ALA A 60 4.99 8.71 -7.91
N MET A 61 4.78 7.59 -7.20
CA MET A 61 3.79 7.50 -6.14
C MET A 61 4.05 8.48 -4.98
N MET A 62 5.31 8.59 -4.54
CA MET A 62 5.72 9.55 -3.50
C MET A 62 5.60 11.01 -3.96
N GLU A 63 5.91 11.30 -5.23
CA GLU A 63 5.72 12.64 -5.79
C GLU A 63 4.24 13.03 -5.86
N ARG A 64 3.38 12.10 -6.25
CA ARG A 64 1.92 12.28 -6.24
C ARG A 64 1.39 12.51 -4.82
N LEU A 65 1.90 11.78 -3.84
CA LEU A 65 1.61 12.00 -2.42
C LEU A 65 1.99 13.43 -1.98
N MET A 66 3.23 13.86 -2.25
CA MET A 66 3.68 15.21 -1.89
C MET A 66 2.90 16.31 -2.62
N SER A 67 2.48 16.05 -3.86
CA SER A 67 1.63 16.96 -4.64
C SER A 67 0.23 17.07 -4.04
N ASN A 68 -0.36 15.95 -3.61
CA ASN A 68 -1.66 15.92 -2.93
C ASN A 68 -1.60 16.67 -1.59
N LEU A 69 -0.59 16.38 -0.78
CA LEU A 69 -0.33 17.10 0.48
C LEU A 69 -0.21 18.61 0.26
N LYS A 70 0.55 19.05 -0.75
CA LYS A 70 0.69 20.48 -1.08
C LYS A 70 -0.65 21.15 -1.37
N GLN A 71 -1.56 20.43 -2.03
CA GLN A 71 -2.89 20.95 -2.38
C GLN A 71 -3.82 21.02 -1.16
N HIS A 72 -3.69 20.11 -0.20
CA HIS A 72 -4.61 20.00 0.95
C HIS A 72 -4.09 20.70 2.21
N ASP A 73 -2.78 20.61 2.49
CA ASP A 73 -2.10 21.32 3.57
C ASP A 73 -0.73 21.84 3.10
N TYR A 74 -0.74 23.03 2.51
CA TYR A 74 0.47 23.72 2.07
C TYR A 74 1.42 24.04 3.23
N GLN A 75 0.91 24.31 4.44
CA GLN A 75 1.75 24.66 5.59
C GLN A 75 2.57 23.46 6.05
N LEU A 76 1.95 22.29 6.17
CA LEU A 76 2.64 21.05 6.46
C LEU A 76 3.64 20.70 5.35
N TRP A 77 3.20 20.71 4.09
CA TRP A 77 4.09 20.46 2.95
C TRP A 77 5.35 21.35 2.96
N ASN A 78 5.17 22.65 3.20
CA ASN A 78 6.28 23.59 3.22
C ASN A 78 7.21 23.35 4.42
N ARG A 79 6.67 23.00 5.60
CA ARG A 79 7.48 22.65 6.78
C ARG A 79 8.35 21.42 6.52
N LEU A 80 7.79 20.36 5.93
CA LEU A 80 8.55 19.16 5.57
C LEU A 80 9.69 19.50 4.60
N ARG A 81 9.40 20.35 3.61
CA ARG A 81 10.41 20.79 2.63
C ARG A 81 11.52 21.63 3.26
N VAL A 82 11.19 22.60 4.12
CA VAL A 82 12.17 23.47 4.80
C VAL A 82 13.07 22.66 5.75
N GLN A 83 12.52 21.59 6.35
CA GLN A 83 13.28 20.66 7.18
C GLN A 83 14.05 19.60 6.37
N GLU A 84 14.01 19.66 5.04
CA GLU A 84 14.60 18.67 4.14
C GLU A 84 14.11 17.23 4.41
N LEU A 85 12.90 17.07 4.97
CA LEU A 85 12.30 15.77 5.20
C LEU A 85 11.76 15.21 3.89
N ARG A 86 12.55 14.30 3.30
CA ARG A 86 12.20 13.67 2.03
C ARG A 86 11.13 12.59 2.20
N PRO A 87 10.15 12.47 1.28
CA PRO A 87 9.04 11.52 1.40
C PRO A 87 9.48 10.06 1.50
N GLN A 88 10.63 9.70 0.94
CA GLN A 88 11.21 8.35 1.02
C GLN A 88 11.38 7.87 2.46
N PHE A 89 11.59 8.78 3.42
CA PHE A 89 11.86 8.40 4.81
C PHE A 89 10.62 7.99 5.59
N PHE A 90 9.43 8.42 5.19
CA PHE A 90 8.19 8.10 5.91
C PHE A 90 7.19 7.33 5.03
N SER A 91 7.04 7.70 3.76
CA SER A 91 5.99 7.16 2.88
C SER A 91 6.39 5.94 2.06
N PHE A 92 7.68 5.64 1.94
CA PHE A 92 8.14 4.49 1.15
C PHE A 92 7.50 3.18 1.64
N ARG A 93 7.56 2.94 2.96
CA ARG A 93 6.97 1.75 3.58
C ARG A 93 5.45 1.74 3.49
N TRP A 94 4.82 2.90 3.68
CA TRP A 94 3.37 3.07 3.58
C TRP A 94 2.85 2.63 2.21
N LEU A 95 3.50 3.09 1.15
CA LEU A 95 3.10 2.85 -0.23
C LEU A 95 3.48 1.45 -0.70
N THR A 96 4.71 0.99 -0.43
CA THR A 96 5.19 -0.33 -0.87
C THR A 96 4.47 -1.49 -0.20
N LEU A 97 4.07 -1.33 1.07
CA LEU A 97 3.39 -2.37 1.84
C LEU A 97 1.88 -2.15 1.95
N LEU A 98 1.33 -1.20 1.20
CA LEU A 98 -0.11 -0.88 1.22
C LEU A 98 -0.63 -0.66 2.66
N LEU A 99 0.16 0.04 3.47
CA LEU A 99 -0.11 0.36 4.88
C LEU A 99 -0.19 -0.85 5.84
N SER A 100 0.20 -2.06 5.43
CA SER A 100 0.03 -3.26 6.26
C SER A 100 0.83 -3.27 7.57
N GLN A 101 1.81 -2.37 7.70
CA GLN A 101 2.59 -2.18 8.92
C GLN A 101 2.31 -0.85 9.66
N GLU A 102 1.30 -0.09 9.24
CA GLU A 102 0.87 1.12 9.97
C GLU A 102 -0.30 0.86 10.89
N PHE A 103 -1.04 -0.22 10.65
CA PHE A 103 -2.27 -0.55 11.33
C PHE A 103 -2.27 -2.00 11.81
N ASP A 104 -3.09 -2.29 12.81
CA ASP A 104 -3.34 -3.66 13.23
C ASP A 104 -4.12 -4.41 12.14
N LEU A 105 -3.98 -5.74 12.12
CA LEU A 105 -4.53 -6.59 11.06
C LEU A 105 -6.03 -6.32 10.73
N PRO A 106 -6.95 -6.14 11.70
CA PRO A 106 -8.34 -5.83 11.39
C PRO A 106 -8.51 -4.53 10.59
N ASP A 107 -7.73 -3.51 10.93
CA ASP A 107 -7.76 -2.20 10.27
C ASP A 107 -7.11 -2.28 8.88
N VAL A 108 -6.03 -3.05 8.74
CA VAL A 108 -5.42 -3.33 7.42
C VAL A 108 -6.44 -3.96 6.48
N ILE A 109 -7.15 -5.00 6.93
CA ILE A 109 -8.20 -5.66 6.14
C ILE A 109 -9.28 -4.65 5.75
N ARG A 110 -9.72 -3.81 6.70
CA ARG A 110 -10.75 -2.80 6.42
C ARG A 110 -10.32 -1.75 5.41
N VAL A 111 -9.06 -1.29 5.47
CA VAL A 111 -8.47 -0.38 4.48
C VAL A 111 -8.38 -1.08 3.13
N TRP A 112 -7.96 -2.35 3.12
CA TRP A 112 -7.80 -3.15 1.92
C TRP A 112 -9.11 -3.46 1.21
N ASP A 113 -10.21 -3.67 1.94
CA ASP A 113 -11.54 -3.80 1.34
C ASP A 113 -11.88 -2.57 0.47
N SER A 114 -11.67 -1.37 1.01
CA SER A 114 -11.91 -0.12 0.29
C SER A 114 -10.89 0.07 -0.83
N LEU A 115 -9.62 -0.25 -0.57
CA LEU A 115 -8.53 -0.14 -1.55
C LEU A 115 -8.78 -1.03 -2.76
N PHE A 116 -9.23 -2.28 -2.58
CA PHE A 116 -9.45 -3.20 -3.68
C PHE A 116 -10.80 -3.01 -4.39
N ALA A 117 -11.79 -2.41 -3.72
CA ALA A 117 -13.06 -2.05 -4.33
C ALA A 117 -12.99 -0.78 -5.20
N ASP A 118 -12.04 0.13 -4.95
CA ASP A 118 -11.94 1.39 -5.67
C ASP A 118 -11.41 1.20 -7.11
N ALA A 119 -12.01 1.88 -8.10
CA ALA A 119 -11.55 1.77 -9.49
C ALA A 119 -10.15 2.37 -9.72
N ASN A 120 -9.74 3.30 -8.87
CA ASN A 120 -8.47 4.04 -8.89
C ASN A 120 -7.62 3.73 -7.64
N ARG A 121 -7.64 2.47 -7.18
CA ARG A 121 -6.96 1.93 -5.98
C ARG A 121 -5.73 2.70 -5.48
N PHE A 122 -4.69 2.84 -6.30
CA PHE A 122 -3.44 3.47 -5.87
C PHE A 122 -3.55 5.00 -5.67
N THR A 123 -4.48 5.65 -6.39
CA THR A 123 -4.85 7.04 -6.10
C THR A 123 -5.58 7.14 -4.76
N TYR A 124 -6.49 6.20 -4.47
CA TYR A 124 -7.13 6.10 -3.15
C TYR A 124 -6.11 5.87 -2.03
N LEU A 125 -5.12 4.99 -2.23
CA LEU A 125 -4.02 4.79 -1.29
C LEU A 125 -3.27 6.11 -0.99
N ILE A 126 -2.96 6.90 -2.02
CA ILE A 126 -2.31 8.20 -1.85
C ILE A 126 -3.19 9.15 -1.01
N GLN A 127 -4.50 9.15 -1.21
CA GLN A 127 -5.43 9.96 -0.42
C GLN A 127 -5.44 9.53 1.05
N VAL A 128 -5.46 8.22 1.33
CA VAL A 128 -5.34 7.70 2.70
C VAL A 128 -4.01 8.12 3.33
N CYS A 129 -2.89 7.96 2.62
CA CYS A 129 -1.58 8.40 3.11
C CYS A 129 -1.54 9.92 3.35
N THR A 130 -2.21 10.72 2.52
CA THR A 130 -2.30 12.17 2.73
C THR A 130 -3.12 12.50 3.98
N ALA A 131 -4.25 11.82 4.16
CA ALA A 131 -5.11 12.00 5.33
C ALA A 131 -4.44 11.59 6.65
N MET A 132 -3.50 10.63 6.63
CA MET A 132 -2.70 10.27 7.80
C MET A 132 -1.72 11.37 8.23
N MET A 133 -1.36 12.28 7.33
CA MET A 133 -0.38 13.34 7.59
C MET A 133 -1.01 14.63 8.15
N VAL A 134 -2.27 14.90 7.79
CA VAL A 134 -2.99 16.15 8.11
C VAL A 134 -3.82 15.95 9.38
#